data_AF-A0A3P8F669-F1
#
_entry.id   AF-A0A3P8F669-F1
#
_cell.length_a   1.000
_cell.length_b   1.000
_cell.length_c   1.000
_cell.angle_alpha   90.00
_cell.angle_beta   90.00
_cell.angle_gamma   90.00
#
_symmetry.space_group_name_H-M   'P 1'
#
loop_
_entity.id
_entity.type
_entity.pdbx_description
1 polymer ?
#
loop_
_entity_poly.entity_id
_entity_poly.type
_entity_poly.pdbx_seq_one_letter_code
_entity_poly.pdbx_strand_id
1 'polypeptide(L)'
;MISTCQEVFGHNKLHHKEQISMETLNRIQERKNKKSTINDSQTRTEEVDALARYTEANKKVRKSIRADKQKYVEDPARTADKATTERNMRQLYDTTKFCAENNGYDYYDLTDLVL
;
A
#
# COMPACT_ATOMS: atom_id res chain seq x y z
N MET A 1 19.88 -18.54 -40.35
CA MET A 1 20.26 -18.23 -38.96
C MET A 1 19.16 -17.39 -38.34
N ILE A 2 18.14 -18.04 -37.79
CA ILE A 2 17.05 -17.38 -37.06
C ILE A 2 17.09 -18.02 -35.68
N SER A 3 17.61 -17.28 -34.70
CA SER A 3 17.53 -17.68 -33.30
C SER A 3 17.38 -16.42 -32.48
N THR A 4 16.10 -16.12 -32.25
CA THR A 4 15.60 -15.76 -30.94
C THR A 4 16.17 -14.46 -30.39
N CYS A 5 15.43 -13.37 -30.65
CA CYS A 5 15.38 -12.23 -29.76
C CYS A 5 15.15 -12.79 -28.34
N GLN A 6 16.21 -12.85 -27.55
CA GLN A 6 16.08 -13.17 -26.14
C GLN A 6 15.23 -12.07 -25.54
N GLU A 7 14.00 -12.46 -25.22
CA GLU A 7 13.05 -11.78 -24.37
C GLU A 7 13.77 -10.87 -23.37
N VAL A 8 13.83 -9.58 -23.70
CA VAL A 8 14.04 -8.50 -22.73
C VAL A 8 12.71 -8.25 -22.01
N PHE A 9 11.92 -9.30 -21.78
CA PHE A 9 11.02 -9.35 -20.62
C PHE A 9 11.92 -9.57 -19.41
N GLY A 10 12.69 -8.52 -19.10
CA GLY A 10 13.28 -8.32 -17.80
C GLY A 10 12.16 -8.56 -16.83
N HIS A 11 12.35 -9.57 -15.98
CA HIS A 11 11.32 -10.06 -15.09
C HIS A 11 10.68 -8.83 -14.45
N ASN A 12 9.38 -8.65 -14.69
CA ASN A 12 8.55 -7.77 -13.89
C ASN A 12 8.55 -8.39 -12.50
N LYS A 13 9.66 -8.21 -11.78
CA LYS A 13 9.72 -8.24 -10.35
C LYS A 13 8.74 -7.14 -10.01
N LEU A 14 7.47 -7.53 -9.83
CA LEU A 14 6.57 -6.83 -8.95
C LEU A 14 7.44 -6.54 -7.75
N HIS A 15 7.90 -5.29 -7.67
CA HIS A 15 8.68 -4.84 -6.54
C HIS A 15 7.68 -4.95 -5.40
N HIS A 16 7.69 -6.10 -4.75
CA HIS A 16 7.14 -6.32 -3.43
C HIS A 16 8.01 -5.51 -2.46
N LYS A 17 8.06 -4.20 -2.70
CA LYS A 17 8.46 -3.22 -1.72
C LYS A 17 7.20 -3.07 -0.93
N GLU A 18 7.20 -3.59 0.29
CA GLU A 18 6.13 -3.47 1.27
C GLU A 18 5.63 -2.03 1.27
N GLN A 19 4.61 -1.73 0.44
CA GLN A 19 4.04 -0.39 0.31
C GLN A 19 3.30 0.00 1.60
N ILE A 20 2.99 -1.01 2.42
CA ILE A 20 2.28 -0.92 3.67
C ILE A 20 3.32 -0.99 4.79
N SER A 21 3.31 -0.01 5.69
CA SER A 21 4.20 -0.01 6.83
C SER A 21 3.87 -1.16 7.79
N MET A 22 4.88 -1.59 8.55
CA MET A 22 4.69 -2.57 9.63
C MET A 22 3.63 -2.10 10.66
N GLU A 23 3.54 -0.78 10.89
CA GLU A 23 2.49 -0.20 11.74
C GLU A 23 1.09 -0.48 11.17
N THR A 24 0.89 -0.28 9.86
CA THR A 24 -0.38 -0.59 9.21
C THR A 24 -0.70 -2.09 9.27
N LEU A 25 0.29 -2.97 9.07
CA LEU A 25 0.12 -4.42 9.21
C LEU A 25 -0.34 -4.82 10.64
N ASN A 26 0.27 -4.25 11.67
CA ASN A 26 -0.13 -4.48 13.06
C ASN A 26 -1.58 -4.03 13.30
N ARG A 27 -1.98 -2.87 12.76
CA ARG A 27 -3.37 -2.37 12.87
C ARG A 27 -4.37 -3.27 12.15
N ILE A 28 -4.00 -3.85 11.02
CA ILE A 28 -4.83 -4.83 10.30
C ILE A 28 -5.04 -6.06 11.17
N GLN A 29 -3.99 -6.56 11.81
CA GLN A 29 -4.08 -7.69 12.73
C GLN A 29 -4.98 -7.37 13.93
N GLU A 30 -4.83 -6.20 14.55
CA GLU A 30 -5.70 -5.77 15.63
C GLU A 30 -7.18 -5.69 15.21
N ARG A 31 -7.45 -5.18 14.01
CA ARG A 31 -8.81 -5.13 13.46
C ARG A 31 -9.37 -6.53 13.28
N LYS A 32 -8.58 -7.49 12.77
CA LYS A 32 -8.99 -8.90 12.64
C LYS A 32 -9.34 -9.52 14.00
N ASN A 33 -8.52 -9.27 15.02
CA ASN A 33 -8.80 -9.75 16.38
C ASN A 33 -10.13 -9.18 16.92
N LYS A 34 -10.37 -7.88 16.73
CA LYS A 34 -11.63 -7.22 17.13
C LYS A 34 -12.85 -7.78 16.37
N LYS A 35 -12.68 -8.19 15.10
CA LYS A 35 -13.72 -8.87 14.32
C LYS A 35 -14.03 -10.26 14.90
N SER A 36 -13.01 -11.00 15.35
CA SER A 36 -13.22 -12.26 16.09
C SER A 36 -14.05 -12.03 17.36
N THR A 37 -13.70 -11.01 18.14
CA THR A 37 -14.44 -10.68 19.37
C THR A 37 -15.93 -10.40 19.13
N ILE A 38 -16.30 -9.84 17.97
CA ILE A 38 -17.72 -9.68 17.59
C ILE A 38 -18.36 -11.05 17.34
N ASN A 39 -17.70 -11.92 16.56
CA ASN A 39 -18.22 -13.26 16.26
C ASN A 39 -18.36 -14.12 17.52
N ASP A 40 -17.50 -13.91 18.51
CA ASP A 40 -17.48 -14.65 19.78
C ASP A 40 -18.46 -14.06 20.83
N SER A 41 -19.11 -12.92 20.54
CA SER A 41 -20.00 -12.26 21.49
C SER A 41 -21.28 -13.07 21.76
N GLN A 42 -21.67 -13.17 23.04
CA GLN A 42 -22.82 -13.99 23.46
C GLN A 42 -24.04 -13.14 23.82
N THR A 43 -23.81 -11.88 24.20
CA THR A 43 -24.88 -10.95 24.56
C THR A 43 -24.88 -9.73 23.64
N ARG A 44 -26.07 -9.14 23.45
CA ARG A 44 -26.24 -7.98 22.59
C ARG A 44 -25.45 -6.75 23.05
N THR A 45 -25.20 -6.63 24.36
CA THR A 45 -24.37 -5.55 24.92
C THR A 45 -22.90 -5.72 24.51
N GLU A 46 -22.36 -6.94 24.63
CA GLU A 46 -20.99 -7.24 24.20
C GLU A 46 -20.80 -7.07 22.70
N GLU A 47 -21.79 -7.47 21.90
CA GLU A 47 -21.78 -7.29 20.45
C GLU A 47 -21.68 -5.80 20.06
N VAL A 48 -22.50 -4.94 20.68
CA VAL A 48 -22.50 -3.50 20.42
C VAL A 48 -21.16 -2.87 20.80
N ASP A 49 -20.60 -3.24 21.96
CA ASP A 49 -19.29 -2.76 22.42
C ASP A 49 -18.16 -3.23 21.49
N ALA A 50 -18.17 -4.50 21.09
CA ALA A 50 -17.19 -5.07 20.16
C ALA A 50 -17.28 -4.42 18.77
N LEU A 51 -18.49 -4.14 18.28
CA LEU A 51 -18.73 -3.46 17.01
C LEU A 51 -18.21 -2.01 17.04
N ALA A 52 -18.40 -1.31 18.15
CA ALA A 52 -17.84 0.04 18.33
C ALA A 52 -16.30 0.02 18.25
N ARG A 53 -15.65 -0.92 18.96
CA ARG A 53 -14.19 -1.10 18.93
C ARG A 53 -13.67 -1.47 17.54
N TYR A 54 -14.36 -2.37 16.84
CA TYR A 54 -14.02 -2.74 15.46
C TYR A 54 -14.14 -1.54 14.51
N THR A 55 -15.21 -0.76 14.62
CA THR A 55 -15.45 0.42 13.76
C THR A 55 -14.32 1.45 13.91
N GLU A 56 -13.89 1.70 15.15
CA GLU A 56 -12.76 2.59 15.42
C GLU A 56 -11.45 2.05 14.83
N ALA A 57 -11.16 0.76 15.05
CA ALA A 57 -9.97 0.12 14.50
C ALA A 57 -9.95 0.13 12.97
N ASN A 58 -11.09 -0.13 12.33
CA ASN A 58 -11.22 -0.10 10.89
C ASN A 58 -10.99 1.33 10.33
N LYS A 59 -11.48 2.36 11.01
CA LYS A 59 -11.19 3.77 10.67
C LYS A 59 -9.69 4.06 10.76
N LYS A 60 -9.00 3.55 11.78
CA LYS A 60 -7.54 3.71 11.95
C LYS A 60 -6.73 3.01 10.85
N VAL A 61 -7.14 1.82 10.44
CA VAL A 61 -6.53 1.10 9.29
C VAL A 61 -6.70 1.88 8.00
N ARG A 62 -7.92 2.33 7.68
CA ARG A 62 -8.17 3.12 6.46
C ARG A 62 -7.33 4.40 6.39
N LYS A 63 -7.12 5.06 7.54
CA LYS A 63 -6.25 6.24 7.64
C LYS A 63 -4.78 5.89 7.42
N SER A 64 -4.27 4.82 8.02
CA SER A 64 -2.85 4.47 7.89
C SER A 64 -2.51 4.01 6.48
N ILE A 65 -3.38 3.24 5.82
CA ILE A 65 -3.15 2.86 4.42
C ILE A 65 -3.16 4.09 3.50
N ARG A 66 -4.03 5.08 3.75
CA ARG A 66 -4.00 6.35 3.01
C ARG A 66 -2.67 7.10 3.19
N ALA A 67 -2.15 7.14 4.42
CA ALA A 67 -0.88 7.80 4.73
C ALA A 67 0.31 7.08 4.08
N ASP A 68 0.36 5.74 4.16
CA ASP A 68 1.38 4.92 3.52
C ASP A 68 1.38 5.15 1.99
N LYS A 69 0.19 5.25 1.36
CA LYS A 69 0.05 5.58 -0.06
C LYS A 69 0.58 6.99 -0.38
N GLN A 70 0.22 8.00 0.40
CA GLN A 70 0.69 9.37 0.17
C GLN A 70 2.21 9.45 0.24
N LYS A 71 2.81 8.85 1.28
CA LYS A 71 4.26 8.80 1.45
C LYS A 71 4.95 8.10 0.27
N TYR A 72 4.39 6.99 -0.20
CA TYR A 72 4.92 6.26 -1.34
C TYR A 72 4.95 7.09 -2.63
N VAL A 73 3.97 7.98 -2.83
CA VAL A 73 3.91 8.89 -4.01
C VAL A 73 4.77 10.14 -3.82
N GLU A 74 4.82 10.69 -2.59
CA GLU A 74 5.56 11.90 -2.26
C GLU A 74 7.09 11.72 -2.25
N ASP A 75 7.61 10.60 -1.74
CA ASP A 75 9.05 10.34 -1.65
C ASP A 75 9.76 10.36 -3.04
N PRO A 76 9.23 9.70 -4.09
CA PRO A 76 9.72 9.80 -5.46
C PRO A 76 9.57 11.21 -6.05
N ALA A 77 8.42 11.86 -5.85
CA ALA A 77 8.18 13.22 -6.36
C ALA A 77 9.22 14.22 -5.82
N ARG A 78 9.48 14.18 -4.51
CA ARG A 78 10.52 15.00 -3.86
C ARG A 78 11.92 14.69 -4.41
N THR A 79 12.18 13.42 -4.73
CA THR A 79 13.46 13.00 -5.29
C THR A 79 13.64 13.54 -6.72
N ALA A 80 12.58 13.57 -7.53
CA ALA A 80 12.60 14.16 -8.86
C ALA A 80 12.87 15.68 -8.83
N ASP A 81 12.23 16.41 -7.91
CA ASP A 81 12.44 17.86 -7.73
C ASP A 81 13.90 18.19 -7.37
N LYS A 82 14.48 17.39 -6.48
CA LYS A 82 15.90 17.51 -6.10
C LYS A 82 16.83 17.24 -7.30
N ALA A 83 16.58 16.16 -8.05
CA ALA A 83 17.39 15.82 -9.23
C ALA A 83 17.32 16.92 -10.32
N THR A 84 16.18 17.60 -10.46
CA THR A 84 16.01 18.76 -11.34
C THR A 84 16.92 19.92 -10.92
N THR A 85 16.93 20.22 -9.62
CA THR A 85 17.75 21.30 -9.05
C THR A 85 19.25 21.03 -9.20
N GLU A 86 19.66 19.77 -8.99
CA GLU A 86 21.05 19.32 -9.13
C GLU A 86 21.48 19.05 -10.59
N ARG A 87 20.56 19.23 -11.57
CA ARG A 87 20.74 18.90 -13.00
C ARG A 87 21.22 17.45 -13.22
N ASN A 88 20.81 16.52 -12.35
CA ASN A 88 21.13 15.10 -12.47
C ASN A 88 20.14 14.42 -13.43
N MET A 89 20.40 14.55 -14.73
CA MET A 89 19.51 14.08 -15.80
C MET A 89 19.22 12.57 -15.75
N ARG A 90 20.18 11.76 -15.28
CA ARG A 90 20.00 10.31 -15.17
C ARG A 90 18.98 9.94 -14.10
N GLN A 91 19.13 10.50 -12.89
CA GLN A 91 18.18 10.27 -11.80
C GLN A 91 16.80 10.85 -12.10
N LEU A 92 16.74 11.98 -12.81
CA LEU A 92 15.48 12.58 -13.26
C LEU A 92 14.70 11.60 -14.15
N TYR A 93 15.36 11.01 -15.15
CA TYR A 93 14.74 10.07 -16.07
C TYR A 93 14.22 8.81 -15.36
N ASP A 94 15.04 8.19 -14.51
CA ASP A 94 14.68 6.98 -13.78
C ASP A 94 13.50 7.22 -12.82
N THR A 95 13.46 8.38 -12.15
CA THR A 95 12.39 8.74 -11.21
C THR A 95 11.09 9.11 -11.94
N THR A 96 11.18 9.81 -13.08
CA THR A 96 10.00 10.16 -13.89
C THR A 96 9.35 8.91 -14.48
N LYS A 97 10.17 7.96 -14.95
CA LYS A 97 9.71 6.65 -15.41
C LYS A 97 9.01 5.87 -14.28
N PHE A 98 9.60 5.85 -13.09
CA PHE A 98 8.98 5.24 -11.90
C PHE A 98 7.62 5.87 -11.59
N CYS A 99 7.49 7.20 -11.58
CA CYS A 99 6.21 7.87 -11.32
C CYS A 99 5.16 7.53 -12.39
N ALA A 100 5.54 7.51 -13.67
CA ALA A 100 4.63 7.18 -14.78
C ALA A 100 4.11 5.73 -14.69
N GLU A 101 4.97 4.78 -14.37
CA GLU A 101 4.62 3.36 -14.29
C GLU A 101 3.79 3.02 -13.04
N ASN A 102 4.00 3.72 -11.92
CA ASN A 102 3.32 3.44 -10.66
C ASN A 102 1.99 4.19 -10.48
N ASN A 103 1.67 5.15 -11.34
CA ASN A 103 0.37 5.84 -11.36
C ASN A 103 -0.78 4.95 -11.86
N GLY A 104 -0.47 3.80 -12.49
CA GLY A 104 -1.44 2.86 -13.05
C GLY A 104 -1.83 1.67 -12.16
N TYR A 105 -1.26 1.52 -10.96
CA TYR A 105 -1.68 0.47 -10.04
C TYR A 105 -2.97 0.86 -9.34
N ASP A 106 -4.02 0.39 -9.99
CA ASP A 106 -5.35 0.31 -9.46
C ASP A 106 -5.31 -0.50 -8.14
N TYR A 107 -5.68 0.20 -7.06
CA TYR A 107 -5.72 -0.20 -5.65
C TYR A 107 -6.82 -1.26 -5.37
N TYR A 108 -7.04 -2.21 -6.27
CA TYR A 108 -8.20 -3.12 -6.24
C TYR A 108 -7.92 -4.41 -5.44
N ASP A 109 -6.71 -4.56 -4.90
CA ASP A 109 -6.36 -5.69 -4.02
C ASP A 109 -6.52 -5.34 -2.52
N LEU A 110 -6.68 -4.05 -2.20
CA LEU A 110 -6.89 -3.59 -0.82
C LEU A 110 -8.37 -3.60 -0.41
N THR A 111 -9.29 -3.75 -1.35
CA THR A 111 -10.71 -4.01 -1.07
C THR A 111 -10.92 -5.41 -0.49
N ASP A 112 -10.09 -6.39 -0.83
CA ASP A 112 -10.13 -7.74 -0.24
C ASP A 112 -9.63 -7.75 1.21
N LEU A 113 -8.85 -6.74 1.60
CA LEU A 113 -8.48 -6.53 2.98
C LEU A 113 -9.60 -5.84 3.79
N VAL A 114 -10.66 -5.33 3.16
CA VAL A 114 -11.75 -4.56 3.79
C VAL A 114 -13.00 -5.40 4.07
N LEU A 115 -13.12 -6.61 3.50
CA LEU A 115 -14.20 -7.57 3.76
C LEU A 115 -13.87 -8.57 4.88
#